data_AF-A0A7J4ZPG8-F1
#
_entry.id   AF-A0A7J4ZPG8-F1
#
_cell.length_a   1.000
_cell.length_b   1.000
_cell.length_c   1.000
_cell.angle_alpha   90.00
_cell.angle_beta   90.00
_cell.angle_gamma   90.00
#
_symmetry.space_group_name_H-M   'P 1'
#
loop_
_entity.id
_entity.type
_entity.pdbx_description
1 polymer ?
#
loop_
_entity_poly.entity_id
_entity_poly.type
_entity_poly.pdbx_seq_one_letter_code
_entity_poly.pdbx_strand_id
1 'polypeptide(L)'
;MPYAEIIRVLLIEDNPADVRLLRECFSELSDVLFLVHDANCIASSIQLVSEKHFDVILLDLSLPDSIGLETLHRMHTQAPDIPIIVLTGMSDDALALTAMRHGAQDYLLKGQFDINLLSRAIRYTIERKRAEAEIKKLAYYDTLTGLPNRVLFSDRLKQAIVMAERDKKDLALLYLDLDQFKYVNDTLGHAYGDRLLKISADRIQGCLRSSDTVARIGGDEFVIILSLLSGGDDVPKVADKILETLRKPVQFENHTIHTSASIGIALYPENGATVDELLKNADISMYQAKEKGRNNYQFFSEEMNQLALARQVIESNLRQAMVRNEFFLVYQPLFDIASRTIIGFEALIRWHHPQHGDMLPPQFINIAEETGMIVAIGEWVLRTACRQARQWHNGGSNGLRISVNVSASQLKHDSFLDIVASALKESDLPPGCLELELNESTIIEQGEKNIPILKKLKKLGVSLAVDDFGTGYSSLSYLKHFPIDRVKIDGTFVRDITPGGDNAAIAEAIIFMAHSLKLNVVAEGVEQEKQYSFLHNSKCDELQGFFMCHPLLPEDIIPLLRTYTTLTH
;
A
#
# COMPACT_ATOMS: atom_id res chain seq x y z
N MET A 1 -16.69 -33.17 -34.06
CA MET A 1 -15.95 -32.63 -35.22
C MET A 1 -15.19 -31.42 -34.73
N PRO A 2 -13.88 -31.29 -34.98
CA PRO A 2 -13.17 -30.08 -34.59
C PRO A 2 -13.79 -28.91 -35.37
N TYR A 3 -14.00 -27.78 -34.71
CA TYR A 3 -14.43 -26.55 -35.38
C TYR A 3 -13.39 -26.21 -36.45
N ALA A 4 -13.75 -26.28 -37.73
CA ALA A 4 -12.87 -25.80 -38.80
C ALA A 4 -12.57 -24.32 -38.54
N GLU A 5 -11.30 -23.95 -38.49
CA GLU A 5 -10.87 -22.56 -38.32
C GLU A 5 -11.39 -21.74 -39.51
N ILE A 6 -12.11 -20.65 -39.25
CA ILE A 6 -12.65 -19.77 -40.29
C ILE A 6 -11.67 -18.60 -40.48
N ILE A 7 -11.12 -18.46 -41.68
CA ILE A 7 -10.22 -17.35 -42.04
C ILE A 7 -10.94 -16.44 -43.04
N ARG A 8 -11.12 -15.17 -42.69
CA ARG A 8 -11.74 -14.16 -43.55
C ARG A 8 -10.67 -13.46 -44.38
N VAL A 9 -10.73 -13.67 -45.70
CA VAL A 9 -9.77 -13.14 -46.65
C VAL A 9 -10.40 -12.00 -47.43
N LEU A 10 -9.75 -10.84 -47.46
CA LEU A 10 -10.05 -9.80 -48.44
C LEU A 10 -9.13 -9.98 -49.65
N LEU A 11 -9.69 -10.36 -50.78
CA LEU A 11 -8.97 -10.50 -52.04
C LEU A 11 -9.17 -9.24 -52.88
N ILE A 12 -8.11 -8.46 -53.08
CA ILE A 12 -8.13 -7.21 -53.86
C ILE A 12 -7.42 -7.49 -55.19
N GLU A 13 -8.21 -7.76 -56.22
CA GLU A 13 -7.78 -8.25 -57.55
C GLU A 13 -8.83 -7.86 -58.59
N ASP A 14 -8.42 -7.19 -59.67
CA ASP A 14 -9.33 -6.74 -60.73
C ASP A 14 -9.47 -7.77 -61.86
N ASN A 15 -8.50 -8.67 -62.02
CA ASN A 15 -8.55 -9.71 -63.03
C ASN A 15 -9.51 -10.86 -62.62
N PRO A 16 -10.64 -11.05 -63.33
CA PRO A 16 -11.63 -12.07 -62.97
C PRO A 16 -11.12 -13.51 -63.15
N ALA A 17 -10.07 -13.74 -63.94
CA ALA A 17 -9.45 -15.06 -64.05
C ALA A 17 -8.66 -15.42 -62.78
N ASP A 18 -7.88 -14.46 -62.26
CA ASP A 18 -7.07 -14.65 -61.06
C ASP A 18 -7.97 -14.82 -59.82
N VAL A 19 -9.06 -14.05 -59.71
CA VAL A 19 -10.08 -14.21 -58.66
C VAL A 19 -10.68 -15.61 -58.66
N ARG A 20 -11.03 -16.14 -59.85
CA ARG A 20 -11.60 -17.50 -59.97
C ARG A 20 -10.60 -18.56 -59.54
N LEU A 21 -9.35 -18.47 -60.00
CA LEU A 21 -8.29 -19.41 -59.65
C LEU A 21 -8.05 -19.45 -58.14
N LEU A 22 -7.93 -18.27 -57.50
CA LEU A 22 -7.73 -18.19 -56.04
C LEU A 22 -8.92 -18.76 -55.27
N ARG A 23 -10.16 -18.50 -55.71
CA ARG A 23 -11.36 -19.09 -55.10
C ARG A 23 -11.40 -20.60 -55.21
N GLU A 24 -11.00 -21.16 -56.36
CA GLU A 24 -10.89 -22.62 -56.53
C GLU A 24 -9.86 -23.19 -55.54
N CYS A 25 -8.67 -22.60 -55.44
CA CYS A 25 -7.67 -22.98 -54.46
C CYS A 25 -8.20 -22.91 -53.01
N PHE A 26 -8.99 -21.90 -52.65
CA PHE A 26 -9.59 -21.81 -51.32
C PHE A 26 -10.66 -22.88 -51.04
N SER A 27 -11.39 -23.31 -52.07
CA SER A 27 -12.48 -24.28 -51.95
C SER A 27 -12.03 -25.74 -51.83
N GLU A 28 -10.82 -26.06 -52.29
CA GLU A 28 -10.25 -27.40 -52.26
C GLU A 28 -9.58 -27.76 -50.91
N LEU A 29 -9.40 -26.79 -50.01
CA LEU A 29 -8.87 -27.01 -48.66
C LEU A 29 -9.97 -27.53 -47.73
N SER A 30 -9.80 -28.74 -47.21
CA SER A 30 -10.78 -29.39 -46.31
C SER A 30 -10.55 -29.10 -44.82
N ASP A 31 -9.34 -28.70 -44.43
CA ASP A 31 -8.95 -28.51 -43.02
C ASP A 31 -9.25 -27.10 -42.48
N VAL A 32 -9.45 -26.11 -43.35
CA VAL A 32 -9.65 -24.69 -42.98
C VAL A 32 -10.73 -24.08 -43.87
N LEU A 33 -11.67 -23.33 -43.28
CA LEU A 33 -12.73 -22.67 -44.04
C LEU A 33 -12.31 -21.23 -44.38
N PHE A 34 -12.06 -20.96 -45.65
CA PHE A 34 -11.76 -19.61 -46.12
C PHE A 34 -13.04 -18.88 -46.56
N LEU A 35 -13.32 -17.74 -45.94
CA LEU A 35 -14.42 -16.85 -46.32
C LEU A 35 -13.84 -15.66 -47.09
N VAL A 36 -13.94 -15.72 -48.41
CA VAL A 36 -13.30 -14.75 -49.32
C VAL A 36 -14.28 -13.65 -49.74
N HIS A 37 -13.91 -12.40 -49.53
CA HIS A 37 -14.58 -11.24 -50.10
C HIS A 37 -13.69 -10.60 -51.16
N ASP A 38 -14.26 -10.30 -52.33
CA ASP A 38 -13.51 -9.73 -53.45
C ASP A 38 -13.70 -8.20 -53.50
N ALA A 39 -12.64 -7.50 -53.88
CA ALA A 39 -12.63 -6.09 -54.25
C ALA A 39 -11.83 -5.94 -55.55
N ASN A 40 -12.33 -5.16 -56.51
CA ASN A 40 -11.66 -4.96 -57.80
C ASN A 40 -10.89 -3.63 -57.90
N CYS A 41 -10.85 -2.87 -56.80
CA CYS A 41 -10.17 -1.57 -56.72
C CYS A 41 -9.91 -1.20 -55.24
N ILE A 42 -9.00 -0.26 -54.99
CA ILE A 42 -8.70 0.21 -53.63
C ILE A 42 -9.93 0.86 -53.00
N ALA A 43 -10.67 1.69 -53.73
CA ALA A 43 -11.85 2.37 -53.18
C ALA A 43 -12.89 1.41 -52.60
N SER A 44 -13.20 0.30 -53.29
CA SER A 44 -14.14 -0.71 -52.80
C SER A 44 -13.57 -1.53 -51.64
N SER A 45 -12.26 -1.81 -51.66
CA SER A 45 -11.59 -2.51 -50.55
C SER A 45 -11.62 -1.72 -49.24
N ILE A 46 -11.42 -0.40 -49.28
CA ILE A 46 -11.47 0.48 -48.11
C ILE A 46 -12.87 0.48 -47.49
N GLN A 47 -13.91 0.49 -48.32
CA GLN A 47 -15.29 0.39 -47.85
C GLN A 47 -15.56 -0.97 -47.19
N LEU A 48 -15.05 -2.07 -47.76
CA LEU A 48 -15.22 -3.39 -47.14
C LEU A 48 -14.52 -3.48 -45.78
N VAL A 49 -13.32 -2.92 -45.63
CA VAL A 49 -12.58 -2.93 -44.37
C VAL A 49 -13.25 -2.10 -43.28
N SER A 50 -14.00 -1.04 -43.63
CA SER A 50 -14.77 -0.28 -42.63
C SER A 50 -16.06 -1.00 -42.19
N GLU A 51 -16.62 -1.86 -43.04
CA GLU A 51 -17.86 -2.59 -42.78
C GLU A 51 -17.64 -3.98 -42.15
N LYS A 52 -16.49 -4.61 -42.39
CA LYS A 52 -16.22 -6.02 -42.04
C LYS A 52 -14.82 -6.23 -41.48
N HIS A 53 -14.69 -7.28 -40.67
CA HIS A 53 -13.40 -7.73 -40.16
C HIS A 53 -12.76 -8.78 -41.07
N PHE A 54 -11.46 -8.63 -41.34
CA PHE A 54 -10.65 -9.55 -42.13
C PHE A 54 -9.41 -9.99 -41.36
N ASP A 55 -8.99 -11.23 -41.57
CA ASP A 55 -7.81 -11.82 -40.95
C ASP A 55 -6.54 -11.63 -41.81
N VAL A 56 -6.71 -11.49 -43.12
CA VAL A 56 -5.62 -11.26 -44.07
C VAL A 56 -6.14 -10.53 -45.32
N ILE A 57 -5.28 -9.73 -45.94
CA ILE A 57 -5.51 -9.10 -47.24
C ILE A 57 -4.58 -9.72 -48.28
N LEU A 58 -5.13 -10.22 -49.38
CA LEU A 58 -4.39 -10.53 -50.59
C LEU A 58 -4.50 -9.35 -51.54
N LEU A 59 -3.39 -8.73 -51.93
CA LEU A 59 -3.38 -7.47 -52.65
C LEU A 59 -2.60 -7.57 -53.96
N ASP A 60 -3.28 -7.43 -55.10
CA ASP A 60 -2.61 -7.06 -56.35
C ASP A 60 -2.17 -5.58 -56.27
N LEU A 61 -0.94 -5.31 -56.72
CA LEU A 61 -0.41 -3.96 -56.84
C LEU A 61 -0.89 -3.23 -58.09
N SER A 62 -1.43 -3.92 -59.10
CA SER A 62 -1.83 -3.34 -60.39
C SER A 62 -3.34 -3.22 -60.50
N LEU A 63 -3.94 -2.29 -59.74
CA LEU A 63 -5.39 -2.08 -59.73
C LEU A 63 -5.81 -0.91 -60.63
N PRO A 64 -7.08 -0.85 -61.08
CA PRO A 64 -7.57 0.22 -61.96
C PRO A 64 -7.45 1.64 -61.39
N ASP A 65 -7.47 1.78 -60.05
CA ASP A 65 -7.47 3.05 -59.33
C ASP A 65 -6.21 3.29 -58.48
N SER A 66 -5.22 2.39 -58.53
CA SER A 66 -3.96 2.50 -57.78
C SER A 66 -2.92 1.50 -58.31
N ILE A 67 -1.67 1.94 -58.49
CA ILE A 67 -0.61 1.11 -59.07
C ILE A 67 0.64 1.07 -58.16
N GLY A 68 1.26 -0.10 -58.05
CA GLY A 68 2.55 -0.29 -57.39
C GLY A 68 2.49 -0.11 -55.87
N LEU A 69 3.57 0.42 -55.28
CA LEU A 69 3.72 0.56 -53.82
C LEU A 69 2.73 1.55 -53.20
N GLU A 70 2.18 2.48 -53.98
CA GLU A 70 1.13 3.38 -53.52
C GLU A 70 -0.11 2.60 -53.06
N THR A 71 -0.44 1.53 -53.79
CA THR A 71 -1.54 0.62 -53.48
C THR A 71 -1.35 -0.03 -52.11
N LEU A 72 -0.15 -0.57 -51.85
CA LEU A 72 0.21 -1.16 -50.55
C LEU A 72 0.15 -0.09 -49.45
N HIS A 73 0.72 1.09 -49.68
CA HIS A 73 0.75 2.15 -48.68
C HIS A 73 -0.66 2.58 -48.26
N ARG A 74 -1.54 2.83 -49.23
CA ARG A 74 -2.94 3.23 -48.98
C ARG A 74 -3.68 2.16 -48.17
N MET A 75 -3.51 0.89 -48.52
CA MET A 75 -4.16 -0.20 -47.79
C MET A 75 -3.59 -0.38 -46.39
N HIS A 76 -2.27 -0.33 -46.24
CA HIS A 76 -1.62 -0.44 -44.93
C HIS A 76 -2.00 0.71 -43.98
N THR A 77 -2.15 1.93 -44.50
CA THR A 77 -2.62 3.08 -43.71
C THR A 77 -4.07 2.89 -43.23
N GLN A 78 -4.93 2.32 -44.06
CA GLN A 78 -6.34 2.08 -43.70
C GLN A 78 -6.52 0.86 -42.78
N ALA A 79 -5.67 -0.15 -42.91
CA ALA A 79 -5.74 -1.42 -42.19
C ALA A 79 -4.37 -1.84 -41.62
N PRO A 80 -3.79 -1.06 -40.68
CA PRO A 80 -2.41 -1.30 -40.20
C PRO A 80 -2.26 -2.62 -39.42
N ASP A 81 -3.36 -3.12 -38.85
CA ASP A 81 -3.38 -4.31 -38.01
C ASP A 81 -3.70 -5.59 -38.79
N ILE A 82 -4.15 -5.48 -40.04
CA ILE A 82 -4.42 -6.64 -40.90
C ILE A 82 -3.17 -6.92 -41.73
N PRO A 83 -2.66 -8.15 -41.74
CA PRO A 83 -1.48 -8.46 -42.53
C PRO A 83 -1.84 -8.55 -44.03
N ILE A 84 -0.94 -8.04 -44.87
CA ILE A 84 -1.08 -7.92 -46.31
C ILE A 84 -0.07 -8.85 -47.00
N ILE A 85 -0.57 -9.74 -47.84
CA ILE A 85 0.22 -10.56 -48.76
C ILE A 85 0.07 -9.97 -50.15
N VAL A 86 1.18 -9.64 -50.79
CA VAL A 86 1.17 -9.05 -52.13
C VAL A 86 1.12 -10.13 -53.20
N LEU A 87 0.21 -10.00 -54.15
CA LEU A 87 0.15 -10.82 -55.36
C LEU A 87 0.95 -10.13 -56.46
N THR A 88 2.01 -10.77 -56.97
CA THR A 88 2.96 -10.16 -57.92
C THR A 88 3.17 -11.04 -59.15
N GLY A 89 3.43 -10.44 -60.32
CA GLY A 89 3.65 -11.16 -61.57
C GLY A 89 5.05 -11.80 -61.69
N MET A 90 5.24 -12.70 -62.66
CA MET A 90 6.51 -13.45 -62.85
C MET A 90 7.74 -12.58 -63.22
N SER A 91 7.56 -11.31 -63.57
CA SER A 91 8.65 -10.38 -63.92
C SER A 91 9.09 -9.46 -62.78
N ASP A 92 8.48 -9.57 -61.60
CA ASP A 92 8.41 -8.46 -60.64
C ASP A 92 9.08 -8.77 -59.29
N ASP A 93 10.08 -9.65 -59.26
CA ASP A 93 10.82 -10.03 -58.03
C ASP A 93 11.39 -8.81 -57.27
N ALA A 94 11.84 -7.79 -58.01
CA ALA A 94 12.34 -6.55 -57.42
C ALA A 94 11.21 -5.73 -56.75
N LEU A 95 9.99 -5.74 -57.32
CA LEU A 95 8.83 -5.06 -56.76
C LEU A 95 8.35 -5.77 -55.50
N ALA A 96 8.36 -7.11 -55.50
CA ALA A 96 8.00 -7.93 -54.33
C ALA A 96 8.92 -7.66 -53.13
N LEU A 97 10.25 -7.64 -53.35
CA LEU A 97 11.21 -7.30 -52.29
C LEU A 97 11.03 -5.87 -51.78
N THR A 98 10.67 -4.94 -52.66
CA THR A 98 10.42 -3.55 -52.28
C THR A 98 9.12 -3.44 -51.47
N ALA A 99 8.06 -4.15 -51.85
CA ALA A 99 6.81 -4.20 -51.10
C ALA A 99 6.99 -4.71 -49.66
N MET A 100 7.84 -5.73 -49.45
CA MET A 100 8.19 -6.22 -48.12
C MET A 100 8.85 -5.14 -47.24
N ARG A 101 9.71 -4.31 -47.82
CA ARG A 101 10.33 -3.17 -47.10
C ARG A 101 9.33 -2.05 -46.76
N HIS A 102 8.20 -2.01 -47.46
CA HIS A 102 7.15 -1.00 -47.28
C HIS A 102 5.93 -1.52 -46.50
N GLY A 103 6.05 -2.67 -45.82
CA GLY A 103 5.07 -3.13 -44.84
C GLY A 103 4.24 -4.35 -45.25
N ALA A 104 4.45 -4.92 -46.45
CA ALA A 104 3.89 -6.22 -46.79
C ALA A 104 4.51 -7.32 -45.91
N GLN A 105 3.70 -8.29 -45.48
CA GLN A 105 4.14 -9.35 -44.59
C GLN A 105 4.70 -10.55 -45.35
N ASP A 106 4.20 -10.78 -46.57
CA ASP A 106 4.66 -11.81 -47.50
C ASP A 106 4.29 -11.44 -48.95
N TYR A 107 4.75 -12.23 -49.93
CA TYR A 107 4.32 -12.11 -51.32
C TYR A 107 4.13 -13.47 -52.00
N LEU A 108 3.25 -13.53 -53.00
CA LEU A 108 2.97 -14.72 -53.80
C LEU A 108 3.08 -14.38 -55.30
N LEU A 109 3.81 -15.20 -56.05
CA LEU A 109 3.98 -15.05 -57.49
C LEU A 109 2.80 -15.67 -58.26
N LYS A 110 2.07 -14.84 -59.02
CA LYS A 110 0.96 -15.26 -59.88
C LYS A 110 1.40 -16.38 -60.83
N GLY A 111 0.66 -17.48 -60.84
CA GLY A 111 0.93 -18.65 -61.67
C GLY A 111 2.03 -19.60 -61.15
N GLN A 112 2.63 -19.34 -59.98
CA GLN A 112 3.62 -20.23 -59.36
C GLN A 112 3.27 -20.69 -57.94
N PHE A 113 2.09 -20.33 -57.41
CA PHE A 113 1.62 -20.84 -56.12
C PHE A 113 0.68 -22.03 -56.30
N ASP A 114 0.82 -23.02 -55.43
CA ASP A 114 -0.16 -24.09 -55.26
C ASP A 114 -1.01 -23.83 -54.00
N ILE A 115 -2.02 -24.68 -53.80
CA ILE A 115 -2.94 -24.60 -52.67
C ILE A 115 -2.24 -24.67 -51.30
N ASN A 116 -1.16 -25.44 -51.21
CA ASN A 116 -0.40 -25.64 -49.98
C ASN A 116 0.43 -24.39 -49.66
N LEU A 117 1.03 -23.77 -50.67
CA LEU A 117 1.80 -22.54 -50.53
C LEU A 117 0.90 -21.37 -50.12
N LEU A 118 -0.27 -21.21 -50.76
CA LEU A 118 -1.25 -20.18 -50.41
C LEU A 118 -1.74 -20.32 -48.97
N SER A 119 -2.17 -21.53 -48.58
CA SER A 119 -2.62 -21.83 -47.22
C SER A 119 -1.52 -21.58 -46.18
N ARG A 120 -0.29 -22.03 -46.47
CA ARG A 120 0.87 -21.82 -45.60
C ARG A 120 1.21 -20.35 -45.45
N ALA A 121 1.26 -19.59 -46.54
CA ALA A 121 1.59 -18.16 -46.54
C ALA A 121 0.58 -17.35 -45.71
N ILE A 122 -0.72 -17.61 -45.91
CA ILE A 122 -1.80 -16.96 -45.15
C ILE A 122 -1.68 -17.28 -43.67
N ARG A 123 -1.59 -18.57 -43.30
CA ARG A 123 -1.48 -18.97 -41.89
C ARG A 123 -0.22 -18.41 -41.22
N TYR A 124 0.92 -18.51 -41.88
CA TYR A 124 2.19 -17.98 -41.36
C TYR A 124 2.13 -16.48 -41.12
N THR A 125 1.53 -15.75 -42.06
CA THR A 125 1.39 -14.29 -41.99
C THR A 125 0.43 -13.84 -40.89
N ILE A 126 -0.69 -14.54 -40.71
CA ILE A 126 -1.63 -14.31 -39.61
C ILE A 126 -0.95 -14.59 -38.25
N GLU A 127 -0.30 -15.74 -38.11
CA GLU A 127 0.38 -16.12 -36.87
C GLU A 127 1.53 -15.16 -36.53
N ARG A 128 2.29 -14.71 -37.53
CA ARG A 128 3.34 -13.70 -37.32
C ARG A 128 2.76 -12.38 -36.83
N LYS A 129 1.65 -11.91 -37.42
CA LYS A 129 0.99 -10.68 -36.99
C LYS A 129 0.40 -10.80 -35.59
N ARG A 130 -0.19 -11.95 -35.25
CA ARG A 130 -0.66 -12.27 -33.89
C ARG A 130 0.49 -12.24 -32.88
N ALA A 131 1.61 -12.89 -33.19
CA ALA A 131 2.80 -12.90 -32.34
C ALA A 131 3.40 -11.49 -32.16
N GLU A 132 3.49 -10.69 -33.23
CA GLU A 132 3.93 -9.29 -33.16
C GLU A 132 3.01 -8.45 -32.25
N ALA A 133 1.69 -8.61 -32.37
CA ALA A 133 0.71 -7.94 -31.51
C ALA A 133 0.82 -8.39 -30.05
N GLU A 134 1.04 -9.68 -29.80
CA GLU A 134 1.22 -10.24 -28.46
C GLU A 134 2.52 -9.74 -27.80
N ILE A 135 3.64 -9.71 -28.55
CA ILE A 135 4.90 -9.12 -28.09
C ILE A 135 4.70 -7.66 -27.72
N LYS A 136 3.99 -6.89 -28.57
CA LYS A 136 3.67 -5.48 -28.27
C LYS A 136 2.81 -5.35 -27.01
N LYS A 137 1.83 -6.25 -26.82
CA LYS A 137 1.00 -6.27 -25.62
C LYS A 137 1.84 -6.55 -24.37
N LEU A 138 2.73 -7.54 -24.41
CA LEU A 138 3.63 -7.90 -23.30
C LEU A 138 4.64 -6.78 -22.98
N ALA A 139 5.09 -6.04 -24.00
CA ALA A 139 6.05 -4.96 -23.83
C ALA A 139 5.44 -3.70 -23.20
N TYR A 140 4.16 -3.41 -23.43
CA TYR A 140 3.54 -2.12 -23.09
C TYR A 140 2.34 -2.19 -22.16
N TYR A 141 1.79 -3.37 -21.88
CA TYR A 141 0.60 -3.54 -21.04
C TYR A 141 0.85 -4.57 -19.93
N ASP A 142 0.20 -4.34 -18.79
CA ASP A 142 0.13 -5.29 -17.68
C ASP A 142 -0.76 -6.47 -18.06
N THR A 143 -0.24 -7.69 -17.94
CA THR A 143 -0.93 -8.91 -18.39
C THR A 143 -2.14 -9.26 -17.54
N LEU A 144 -2.17 -8.83 -16.28
CA LEU A 144 -3.26 -9.10 -15.36
C LEU A 144 -4.46 -8.17 -15.60
N THR A 145 -4.20 -6.87 -15.61
CA THR A 145 -5.26 -5.83 -15.66
C THR A 145 -5.55 -5.35 -17.08
N GLY A 146 -4.64 -5.57 -18.04
CA GLY A 146 -4.75 -5.03 -19.39
C GLY A 146 -4.47 -3.52 -19.48
N LEU A 147 -4.14 -2.87 -18.37
CA LEU A 147 -3.75 -1.46 -18.34
C LEU A 147 -2.35 -1.27 -18.92
N PRO A 148 -1.99 -0.06 -19.37
CA PRO A 148 -0.60 0.31 -19.63
C PRO A 148 0.32 -0.10 -18.47
N ASN A 149 1.51 -0.60 -18.81
CA ASN A 149 2.56 -0.86 -17.84
C ASN A 149 3.44 0.39 -17.63
N ARG A 150 4.48 0.26 -16.78
CA ARG A 150 5.42 1.35 -16.51
C ARG A 150 6.05 1.96 -17.76
N VAL A 151 6.39 1.15 -18.78
CA VAL A 151 7.04 1.64 -20.01
C VAL A 151 6.10 2.54 -20.80
N LEU A 152 4.89 2.08 -21.07
CA LEU A 152 3.90 2.86 -21.83
C LEU A 152 3.42 4.08 -21.04
N PHE A 153 3.27 3.95 -19.72
CA PHE A 153 2.94 5.05 -18.83
C PHE A 153 4.00 6.17 -18.91
N SER A 154 5.28 5.85 -18.76
CA SER A 154 6.35 6.84 -18.79
C SER A 154 6.44 7.55 -20.15
N ASP A 155 6.20 6.85 -21.25
CA ASP A 155 6.11 7.46 -22.58
C ASP A 155 4.95 8.47 -22.67
N ARG A 156 3.76 8.07 -22.22
CA ARG A 156 2.58 8.95 -22.21
C ARG A 156 2.75 10.16 -21.30
N LEU A 157 3.37 9.99 -20.13
CA LEU A 157 3.63 11.12 -19.22
C LEU A 157 4.63 12.11 -19.82
N LYS A 158 5.68 11.63 -20.51
CA LYS A 158 6.60 12.53 -21.24
C LYS A 158 5.86 13.33 -22.30
N GLN A 159 5.01 12.68 -23.09
CA GLN A 159 4.21 13.36 -24.11
C GLN A 159 3.26 14.39 -23.49
N ALA A 160 2.59 14.02 -22.38
CA ALA A 160 1.67 14.90 -21.69
C ALA A 160 2.36 16.14 -21.11
N ILE A 161 3.56 16.00 -20.53
CA ILE A 161 4.38 17.13 -20.05
C ILE A 161 4.75 18.08 -21.19
N VAL A 162 5.20 17.55 -22.33
CA VAL A 162 5.56 18.38 -23.50
C VAL A 162 4.33 19.14 -24.04
N MET A 163 3.17 18.49 -24.07
CA MET A 163 1.92 19.12 -24.47
C MET A 163 1.46 20.21 -23.48
N ALA A 164 1.57 19.92 -22.18
CA ALA A 164 1.24 20.85 -21.10
C ALA A 164 2.14 22.10 -21.12
N GLU A 165 3.45 21.93 -21.34
CA GLU A 165 4.41 23.01 -21.50
C GLU A 165 4.06 23.91 -22.70
N ARG A 166 3.79 23.29 -23.86
CA ARG A 166 3.43 24.02 -25.09
C ARG A 166 2.12 24.80 -24.93
N ASP A 167 1.11 24.18 -24.34
CA ASP A 167 -0.24 24.75 -24.25
C ASP A 167 -0.46 25.59 -22.97
N LYS A 168 0.57 25.69 -22.10
CA LYS A 168 0.54 26.34 -20.78
C LYS A 168 -0.63 25.85 -19.92
N LYS A 169 -0.77 24.53 -19.84
CA LYS A 169 -1.80 23.87 -19.04
C LYS A 169 -1.18 23.08 -17.91
N ASP A 170 -1.94 22.94 -16.84
CA ASP A 170 -1.54 22.10 -15.72
C ASP A 170 -1.88 20.64 -16.00
N LEU A 171 -1.12 19.76 -15.35
CA LEU A 171 -1.25 18.31 -15.41
C LEU A 171 -1.15 17.78 -13.98
N ALA A 172 -2.00 16.83 -13.61
CA ALA A 172 -1.90 16.15 -12.33
C ALA A 172 -1.50 14.68 -12.51
N LEU A 173 -0.56 14.24 -11.69
CA LEU A 173 -0.19 12.85 -11.52
C LEU A 173 -0.74 12.35 -10.18
N LEU A 174 -1.54 11.29 -10.21
CA LEU A 174 -2.01 10.60 -9.02
C LEU A 174 -1.27 9.26 -8.90
N TYR A 175 -0.69 8.99 -7.75
CA TYR A 175 -0.11 7.70 -7.35
C TYR A 175 -1.04 7.05 -6.34
N LEU A 176 -1.54 5.86 -6.62
CA LEU A 176 -2.57 5.17 -5.85
C LEU A 176 -2.06 3.81 -5.41
N ASP A 177 -2.31 3.48 -4.15
CA ASP A 177 -2.03 2.16 -3.58
C ASP A 177 -3.28 1.61 -2.89
N LEU A 178 -3.56 0.31 -3.06
CA LEU A 178 -4.70 -0.34 -2.42
C LEU A 178 -4.38 -0.70 -0.96
N ASP A 179 -5.14 -0.11 -0.05
CA ASP A 179 -4.92 -0.31 1.38
C ASP A 179 -5.12 -1.78 1.77
N GLN A 180 -4.16 -2.30 2.53
CA GLN A 180 -4.17 -3.65 3.09
C GLN A 180 -4.26 -4.78 2.03
N PHE A 181 -3.84 -4.54 0.79
CA PHE A 181 -3.83 -5.57 -0.25
C PHE A 181 -3.05 -6.82 0.15
N LYS A 182 -1.92 -6.64 0.85
CA LYS A 182 -1.13 -7.76 1.37
C LYS A 182 -1.94 -8.64 2.34
N TYR A 183 -2.76 -8.05 3.21
CA TYR A 183 -3.63 -8.81 4.12
C TYR A 183 -4.64 -9.66 3.36
N VAL A 184 -5.18 -9.15 2.26
CA VAL A 184 -6.08 -9.92 1.36
C VAL A 184 -5.33 -11.13 0.78
N ASN A 185 -4.10 -10.95 0.29
CA ASN A 185 -3.30 -12.04 -0.23
C ASN A 185 -2.95 -13.08 0.84
N ASP A 186 -2.54 -12.64 2.03
CA ASP A 186 -2.12 -13.53 3.11
C ASP A 186 -3.30 -14.30 3.71
N THR A 187 -4.51 -13.73 3.71
CA THR A 187 -5.71 -14.32 4.33
C THR A 187 -6.53 -15.15 3.34
N LEU A 188 -6.70 -14.67 2.11
CA LEU A 188 -7.60 -15.27 1.11
C LEU A 188 -6.85 -15.91 -0.08
N GLY A 189 -5.57 -15.59 -0.25
CA GLY A 189 -4.71 -16.10 -1.32
C GLY A 189 -4.64 -15.20 -2.55
N HIS A 190 -3.57 -15.36 -3.32
CA HIS A 190 -3.25 -14.53 -4.49
C HIS A 190 -4.35 -14.48 -5.57
N ALA A 191 -5.12 -15.55 -5.75
CA ALA A 191 -6.20 -15.56 -6.73
C ALA A 191 -7.31 -14.52 -6.43
N TYR A 192 -7.57 -14.23 -5.16
CA TYR A 192 -8.49 -13.17 -4.76
C TYR A 192 -7.87 -11.79 -4.96
N GLY A 193 -6.58 -11.63 -4.62
CA GLY A 193 -5.83 -10.41 -4.90
C GLY A 193 -5.82 -10.07 -6.39
N ASP A 194 -5.58 -11.03 -7.26
CA ASP A 194 -5.57 -10.85 -8.71
C ASP A 194 -6.92 -10.38 -9.27
N ARG A 195 -8.02 -10.94 -8.75
CA ARG A 195 -9.37 -10.49 -9.11
C ARG A 195 -9.68 -9.10 -8.55
N LEU A 196 -9.24 -8.81 -7.33
CA LEU A 196 -9.39 -7.50 -6.72
C LEU A 196 -8.69 -6.44 -7.58
N LEU A 197 -7.47 -6.71 -8.05
CA LEU A 197 -6.71 -5.81 -8.93
C LEU A 197 -7.43 -5.54 -10.25
N LYS A 198 -8.01 -6.58 -10.87
CA LYS A 198 -8.82 -6.42 -12.09
C LYS A 198 -10.03 -5.51 -11.86
N ILE A 199 -10.78 -5.76 -10.79
CA ILE A 199 -11.98 -4.97 -10.45
C ILE A 199 -11.59 -3.53 -10.10
N SER A 200 -10.49 -3.33 -9.38
CA SER A 200 -9.97 -2.00 -9.08
C SER A 200 -9.55 -1.27 -10.36
N ALA A 201 -8.86 -1.94 -11.29
CA ALA A 201 -8.50 -1.39 -12.59
C ALA A 201 -9.73 -0.91 -13.37
N ASP A 202 -10.76 -1.76 -13.48
CA ASP A 202 -12.02 -1.43 -14.18
C ASP A 202 -12.75 -0.24 -13.51
N ARG A 203 -12.79 -0.23 -12.17
CA ARG A 203 -13.38 0.86 -11.39
C ARG A 203 -12.66 2.18 -11.58
N ILE A 204 -11.32 2.17 -11.55
CA ILE A 204 -10.51 3.36 -11.77
C ILE A 204 -10.72 3.85 -13.20
N GLN A 205 -10.64 2.97 -14.20
CA GLN A 205 -10.83 3.34 -15.59
C GLN A 205 -12.21 3.94 -15.86
N GLY A 206 -13.27 3.40 -15.24
CA GLY A 206 -14.62 3.96 -15.32
C GLY A 206 -14.80 5.33 -14.65
N CYS A 207 -13.85 5.77 -13.82
CA CYS A 207 -13.87 7.10 -13.23
C CYS A 207 -13.31 8.18 -14.17
N LEU A 208 -12.48 7.79 -15.14
CA LEU A 208 -11.62 8.66 -15.95
C LEU A 208 -12.20 8.96 -17.34
N ARG A 209 -11.71 10.04 -17.96
CA ARG A 209 -12.07 10.42 -19.34
C ARG A 209 -11.12 9.74 -20.34
N SER A 210 -11.47 9.76 -21.62
CA SER A 210 -10.61 9.21 -22.69
C SER A 210 -9.28 9.95 -22.87
N SER A 211 -9.19 11.20 -22.39
CA SER A 211 -7.95 11.99 -22.36
C SER A 211 -6.99 11.59 -21.24
N ASP A 212 -7.52 10.91 -20.21
CA ASP A 212 -6.76 10.54 -19.03
C ASP A 212 -6.13 9.17 -19.25
N THR A 213 -5.04 8.89 -18.56
CA THR A 213 -4.36 7.58 -18.64
C THR A 213 -4.24 6.99 -17.25
N VAL A 214 -4.74 5.78 -17.06
CA VAL A 214 -4.41 4.94 -15.90
C VAL A 214 -3.43 3.86 -16.33
N ALA A 215 -2.48 3.53 -15.46
CA ALA A 215 -1.52 2.46 -15.63
C ALA A 215 -1.31 1.71 -14.31
N ARG A 216 -0.82 0.47 -14.39
CA ARG A 216 -0.38 -0.30 -13.22
C ARG A 216 1.15 -0.43 -13.27
N ILE A 217 1.84 0.07 -12.25
CA ILE A 217 3.32 0.06 -12.22
C ILE A 217 3.84 -1.27 -11.66
N GLY A 218 3.11 -1.89 -10.73
CA GLY A 218 3.45 -3.17 -10.11
C GLY A 218 2.61 -3.39 -8.86
N GLY A 219 2.56 -4.64 -8.37
CA GLY A 219 1.83 -4.95 -7.12
C GLY A 219 0.39 -4.43 -7.11
N ASP A 220 0.08 -3.63 -6.11
CA ASP A 220 -1.17 -2.92 -5.84
C ASP A 220 -1.15 -1.44 -6.21
N GLU A 221 -0.13 -1.01 -6.98
CA GLU A 221 0.11 0.38 -7.32
C GLU A 221 -0.41 0.75 -8.70
N PHE A 222 -1.23 1.80 -8.74
CA PHE A 222 -1.78 2.41 -9.94
C PHE A 222 -1.33 3.86 -10.05
N VAL A 223 -1.09 4.32 -11.27
CA VAL A 223 -0.76 5.71 -11.54
C VAL A 223 -1.70 6.28 -12.58
N ILE A 224 -2.09 7.53 -12.41
CA ILE A 224 -3.09 8.18 -13.25
C ILE A 224 -2.58 9.56 -13.69
N ILE A 225 -2.65 9.80 -14.99
CA ILE A 225 -2.34 11.09 -15.62
C ILE A 225 -3.68 11.78 -15.92
N LEU A 226 -3.92 12.92 -15.28
CA LEU A 226 -5.03 13.81 -15.60
C LEU A 226 -4.52 14.95 -16.47
N SER A 227 -4.94 14.93 -17.73
CA SER A 227 -4.53 15.94 -18.72
C SER A 227 -5.58 17.03 -18.85
N LEU A 228 -5.17 18.22 -19.29
CA LEU A 228 -6.08 19.32 -19.69
C LEU A 228 -6.94 19.87 -18.54
N LEU A 229 -6.34 20.09 -17.37
CA LEU A 229 -7.04 20.68 -16.23
C LEU A 229 -7.49 22.11 -16.59
N SER A 230 -8.81 22.36 -16.47
CA SER A 230 -9.41 23.67 -16.75
C SER A 230 -9.47 24.57 -15.50
N GLY A 231 -9.04 24.03 -14.35
CA GLY A 231 -8.90 24.69 -13.05
C GLY A 231 -8.52 23.70 -11.95
N GLY A 232 -8.03 24.20 -10.80
CA GLY A 232 -7.52 23.36 -9.69
C GLY A 232 -8.54 22.43 -9.02
N ASP A 233 -9.84 22.74 -9.12
CA ASP A 233 -10.91 21.97 -8.49
C ASP A 233 -11.24 20.63 -9.18
N ASP A 234 -10.67 20.35 -10.35
CA ASP A 234 -10.96 19.12 -11.08
C ASP A 234 -10.24 17.90 -10.46
N VAL A 235 -9.05 18.10 -9.90
CA VAL A 235 -8.23 17.01 -9.37
C VAL A 235 -8.83 16.39 -8.10
N PRO A 236 -9.23 17.18 -7.07
CA PRO A 236 -9.90 16.63 -5.88
C PRO A 236 -11.15 15.82 -6.23
N LYS A 237 -11.98 16.32 -7.16
CA LYS A 237 -13.22 15.64 -7.57
C LYS A 237 -12.96 14.27 -8.17
N VAL A 238 -11.89 14.13 -8.98
CA VAL A 238 -11.51 12.83 -9.55
C VAL A 238 -10.96 11.91 -8.45
N ALA A 239 -10.12 12.42 -7.55
CA ALA A 239 -9.59 11.64 -6.43
C ALA A 239 -10.72 11.12 -5.52
N ASP A 240 -11.66 11.97 -5.11
CA ASP A 240 -12.82 11.59 -4.31
C ASP A 240 -13.68 10.53 -5.01
N LYS A 241 -13.96 10.74 -6.30
CA LYS A 241 -14.74 9.77 -7.10
C LYS A 241 -14.06 8.40 -7.16
N ILE A 242 -12.72 8.36 -7.28
CA ILE A 242 -11.95 7.12 -7.27
C ILE A 242 -12.05 6.45 -5.90
N LEU A 243 -11.82 7.20 -4.81
CA LEU A 243 -11.90 6.68 -3.44
C LEU A 243 -13.29 6.10 -3.14
N GLU A 244 -14.36 6.83 -3.44
CA GLU A 244 -15.74 6.38 -3.25
C GLU A 244 -16.05 5.11 -4.06
N THR A 245 -15.53 5.02 -5.28
CA THR A 245 -15.76 3.86 -6.16
C THR A 245 -15.00 2.63 -5.68
N LEU A 246 -13.76 2.79 -5.21
CA LEU A 246 -12.95 1.70 -4.66
C LEU A 246 -13.50 1.20 -3.32
N ARG A 247 -14.08 2.08 -2.49
CA ARG A 247 -14.69 1.72 -1.20
C ARG A 247 -15.89 0.78 -1.32
N LYS A 248 -16.51 0.67 -2.51
CA LYS A 248 -17.63 -0.25 -2.73
C LYS A 248 -17.17 -1.70 -2.48
N PRO A 249 -17.89 -2.50 -1.70
CA PRO A 249 -17.49 -3.88 -1.43
C PRO A 249 -17.33 -4.68 -2.73
N VAL A 250 -16.35 -5.56 -2.77
CA VAL A 250 -16.13 -6.50 -3.85
C VAL A 250 -16.70 -7.85 -3.43
N GLN A 251 -17.75 -8.30 -4.13
CA GLN A 251 -18.43 -9.55 -3.85
C GLN A 251 -17.75 -10.70 -4.58
N PHE A 252 -17.36 -11.72 -3.82
CA PHE A 252 -16.94 -13.03 -4.30
C PHE A 252 -17.98 -14.06 -3.84
N GLU A 253 -18.00 -15.25 -4.46
CA GLU A 253 -19.01 -16.29 -4.20
C GLU A 253 -19.24 -16.57 -2.69
N ASN A 254 -18.17 -16.54 -1.88
CA ASN A 254 -18.23 -16.86 -0.44
C ASN A 254 -17.71 -15.73 0.48
N HIS A 255 -17.24 -14.60 -0.06
CA HIS A 255 -16.59 -13.55 0.73
C HIS A 255 -16.90 -12.16 0.19
N THR A 256 -17.05 -11.18 1.09
CA THR A 256 -17.11 -9.76 0.74
C THR A 256 -15.80 -9.10 1.17
N ILE A 257 -15.06 -8.54 0.22
CA ILE A 257 -13.83 -7.82 0.51
C ILE A 257 -14.13 -6.32 0.55
N HIS A 258 -13.77 -5.69 1.66
CA HIS A 258 -13.76 -4.24 1.81
C HIS A 258 -12.31 -3.76 1.65
N THR A 259 -12.06 -2.91 0.66
CA THR A 259 -10.76 -2.27 0.44
C THR A 259 -10.96 -0.77 0.30
N SER A 260 -9.91 -0.02 0.59
CA SER A 260 -9.80 1.41 0.33
C SER A 260 -8.51 1.67 -0.45
N ALA A 261 -8.24 2.93 -0.76
CA ALA A 261 -6.98 3.31 -1.40
C ALA A 261 -6.42 4.57 -0.76
N SER A 262 -5.11 4.68 -0.80
CA SER A 262 -4.38 5.90 -0.44
C SER A 262 -3.82 6.53 -1.71
N ILE A 263 -4.07 7.83 -1.91
CA ILE A 263 -3.69 8.55 -3.15
C ILE A 263 -2.74 9.70 -2.84
N GLY A 264 -1.64 9.80 -3.58
CA GLY A 264 -0.75 10.94 -3.58
C GLY A 264 -0.85 11.70 -4.89
N ILE A 265 -0.84 13.03 -4.81
CA ILE A 265 -1.08 13.91 -5.95
C ILE A 265 0.10 14.84 -6.14
N ALA A 266 0.72 14.84 -7.32
CA ALA A 266 1.73 15.81 -7.74
C ALA A 266 1.24 16.59 -8.97
N LEU A 267 1.34 17.91 -8.91
CA LEU A 267 0.95 18.82 -9.98
C LEU A 267 2.17 19.25 -10.78
N TYR A 268 2.07 19.23 -12.11
CA TYR A 268 3.03 19.88 -13.00
C TYR A 268 2.49 21.28 -13.36
N PRO A 269 3.33 22.32 -13.36
CA PRO A 269 4.79 22.29 -13.14
C PRO A 269 5.23 22.45 -11.67
N GLU A 270 4.29 22.68 -10.74
CA GLU A 270 4.59 23.10 -9.36
C GLU A 270 5.39 22.07 -8.53
N ASN A 271 5.19 20.78 -8.78
CA ASN A 271 5.74 19.68 -7.98
C ASN A 271 6.71 18.82 -8.79
N GLY A 272 7.28 19.33 -9.89
CA GLY A 272 8.28 18.65 -10.69
C GLY A 272 8.14 18.94 -12.17
N ALA A 273 9.26 18.94 -12.89
CA ALA A 273 9.31 19.17 -14.34
C ALA A 273 9.58 17.90 -15.14
N THR A 274 10.00 16.83 -14.46
CA THR A 274 10.34 15.54 -15.08
C THR A 274 9.43 14.41 -14.62
N VAL A 275 9.39 13.32 -15.39
CA VAL A 275 8.65 12.09 -15.04
C VAL A 275 9.06 11.56 -13.67
N ASP A 276 10.37 11.49 -13.40
CA ASP A 276 10.90 10.89 -12.19
C ASP A 276 10.61 11.75 -10.96
N GLU A 277 10.67 13.07 -11.08
CA GLU A 277 10.30 14.00 -10.00
C GLU A 277 8.82 13.90 -9.66
N LEU A 278 7.93 13.95 -10.67
CA LEU A 278 6.49 13.85 -10.43
C LEU A 278 6.13 12.51 -9.80
N LEU A 279 6.67 11.39 -10.29
CA LEU A 279 6.43 10.07 -9.71
C LEU A 279 6.89 9.99 -8.27
N LYS A 280 8.12 10.47 -7.98
CA LYS A 280 8.66 10.50 -6.63
C LYS A 280 7.79 11.34 -5.69
N ASN A 281 7.39 12.53 -6.12
CA ASN A 281 6.63 13.46 -5.29
C ASN A 281 5.18 12.98 -5.07
N ALA A 282 4.57 12.33 -6.06
CA ALA A 282 3.28 11.69 -5.91
C ALA A 282 3.35 10.48 -4.97
N ASP A 283 4.40 9.65 -5.05
CA ASP A 283 4.64 8.52 -4.14
C ASP A 283 4.80 8.97 -2.67
N ILE A 284 5.62 10.00 -2.41
CA ILE A 284 5.77 10.60 -1.07
C ILE A 284 4.40 11.04 -0.51
N SER A 285 3.56 11.64 -1.34
CA SER A 285 2.24 12.11 -0.94
C SER A 285 1.28 10.96 -0.66
N MET A 286 1.37 9.86 -1.42
CA MET A 286 0.58 8.66 -1.22
C MET A 286 0.93 7.98 0.11
N TYR A 287 2.23 7.96 0.44
CA TYR A 287 2.68 7.46 1.73
C TYR A 287 2.13 8.29 2.89
N GLN A 288 2.13 9.62 2.78
CA GLN A 288 1.50 10.49 3.78
C GLN A 288 -0.01 10.24 3.94
N ALA A 289 -0.70 9.93 2.84
CA ALA A 289 -2.10 9.54 2.89
C ALA A 289 -2.30 8.26 3.75
N LYS A 290 -1.37 7.31 3.66
CA LYS A 290 -1.37 6.10 4.50
C LYS A 290 -1.16 6.43 5.99
N GLU A 291 -0.22 7.31 6.32
CA GLU A 291 0.04 7.71 7.71
C GLU A 291 -1.13 8.49 8.33
N LYS A 292 -1.83 9.33 7.56
CA LYS A 292 -3.00 10.09 8.01
C LYS A 292 -4.29 9.26 8.13
N GLY A 293 -4.17 7.94 8.22
CA GLY A 293 -5.30 7.03 8.47
C GLY A 293 -5.83 6.30 7.24
N ARG A 294 -5.10 6.31 6.11
CA ARG A 294 -5.49 5.65 4.84
C ARG A 294 -6.83 6.19 4.29
N ASN A 295 -7.32 5.61 3.19
CA ASN A 295 -8.60 5.99 2.57
C ASN A 295 -8.76 7.51 2.33
N ASN A 296 -7.68 8.18 1.94
CA ASN A 296 -7.67 9.61 1.67
C ASN A 296 -6.67 9.93 0.55
N TYR A 297 -6.62 11.20 0.17
CA TYR A 297 -5.59 11.70 -0.74
C TYR A 297 -4.79 12.84 -0.12
N GLN A 298 -3.54 13.02 -0.53
CA GLN A 298 -2.70 14.17 -0.15
C GLN A 298 -2.06 14.81 -1.38
N PHE A 299 -2.03 16.14 -1.41
CA PHE A 299 -1.28 16.92 -2.40
C PHE A 299 0.15 17.10 -1.95
N PHE A 300 1.10 16.95 -2.86
CA PHE A 300 2.52 17.18 -2.59
C PHE A 300 2.76 18.58 -2.01
N SER A 301 3.55 18.62 -0.95
CA SER A 301 4.08 19.83 -0.35
C SER A 301 5.54 19.60 0.02
N GLU A 302 6.34 20.67 0.03
CA GLU A 302 7.76 20.55 0.37
C GLU A 302 7.96 20.11 1.83
N GLU A 303 7.04 20.43 2.74
CA GLU A 303 7.07 19.91 4.11
C GLU A 303 6.94 18.38 4.12
N MET A 304 6.13 17.81 3.23
CA MET A 304 5.97 16.35 3.16
C MET A 304 7.25 15.65 2.69
N ASN A 305 7.97 16.24 1.74
CA ASN A 305 9.28 15.76 1.29
C ASN A 305 10.30 15.79 2.44
N GLN A 306 10.32 16.86 3.24
CA GLN A 306 11.19 16.95 4.42
C GLN A 306 10.86 15.88 5.47
N LEU A 307 9.57 15.62 5.73
CA LEU A 307 9.14 14.56 6.65
C LEU A 307 9.57 13.16 6.16
N ALA A 308 9.41 12.89 4.86
CA ALA A 308 9.83 11.62 4.28
C ALA A 308 11.35 11.41 4.38
N LEU A 309 12.14 12.46 4.10
CA LEU A 309 13.59 12.43 4.27
C LEU A 309 14.00 12.23 5.72
N ALA A 310 13.38 12.95 6.66
CA ALA A 310 13.63 12.82 8.09
C ALA A 310 13.34 11.37 8.57
N ARG A 311 12.23 10.79 8.11
CA ARG A 311 11.87 9.40 8.39
C ARG A 311 12.91 8.42 7.87
N GLN A 312 13.39 8.59 6.64
CA GLN A 312 14.42 7.72 6.07
C GLN A 312 15.75 7.81 6.83
N VAL A 313 16.12 9.01 7.30
CA VAL A 313 17.29 9.20 8.17
C VAL A 313 17.10 8.43 9.48
N ILE A 314 15.95 8.58 10.13
CA ILE A 314 15.62 7.88 11.36
C ILE A 314 15.69 6.35 11.17
N GLU A 315 15.07 5.82 10.12
CA GLU A 315 15.09 4.38 9.82
C GLU A 315 16.52 3.83 9.67
N SER A 316 17.37 4.53 8.91
CA SER A 316 18.76 4.17 8.71
C SER A 316 19.56 4.22 10.02
N ASN A 317 19.29 5.24 10.85
CA ASN A 317 20.03 5.49 12.09
C ASN A 317 19.57 4.56 13.22
N LEU A 318 18.31 4.16 13.28
CA LEU A 318 17.74 3.24 14.27
C LEU A 318 18.53 1.92 14.38
N ARG A 319 18.96 1.35 13.25
CA ARG A 319 19.80 0.13 13.25
C ARG A 319 21.17 0.37 13.90
N GLN A 320 21.76 1.54 13.67
CA GLN A 320 23.07 1.91 14.22
C GLN A 320 22.98 2.34 15.68
N ALA A 321 21.88 2.96 16.08
CA ALA A 321 21.63 3.49 17.42
C ALA A 321 21.76 2.42 18.51
N MET A 322 21.26 1.21 18.25
CA MET A 322 21.42 0.07 19.16
C MET A 322 22.89 -0.32 19.34
N VAL A 323 23.68 -0.31 18.26
CA VAL A 323 25.11 -0.67 18.30
C VAL A 323 25.94 0.42 18.99
N ARG A 324 25.53 1.68 18.83
CA ARG A 324 26.23 2.86 19.37
C ARG A 324 25.81 3.24 20.79
N ASN A 325 24.91 2.49 21.43
CA ASN A 325 24.34 2.79 22.74
C ASN A 325 23.72 4.19 22.83
N GLU A 326 23.00 4.60 21.78
CA GLU A 326 22.34 5.92 21.72
C GLU A 326 20.98 5.93 22.45
N PHE A 327 20.45 4.77 22.82
CA PHE A 327 19.23 4.67 23.62
C PHE A 327 19.54 4.77 25.11
N PHE A 328 18.67 5.49 25.83
CA PHE A 328 18.70 5.57 27.28
C PHE A 328 17.27 5.54 27.85
N LEU A 329 17.15 5.23 29.13
CA LEU A 329 15.87 5.21 29.83
C LEU A 329 15.80 6.40 30.80
N VAL A 330 14.68 7.11 30.74
CA VAL A 330 14.22 7.97 31.82
C VAL A 330 13.06 7.30 32.52
N TYR A 331 12.83 7.68 33.76
CA TYR A 331 11.91 6.97 34.63
C TYR A 331 10.92 7.95 35.25
N GLN A 332 9.63 7.71 35.03
CA GLN A 332 8.59 8.55 35.60
C GLN A 332 8.02 7.89 36.86
N PRO A 333 8.01 8.56 38.02
CA PRO A 333 7.50 7.95 39.24
C PRO A 333 5.97 7.78 39.21
N LEU A 334 5.50 6.64 39.72
CA LEU A 334 4.11 6.38 40.06
C LEU A 334 3.90 6.59 41.56
N PHE A 335 2.82 7.28 41.92
CA PHE A 335 2.49 7.60 43.30
C PHE A 335 1.20 6.90 43.73
N ASP A 336 1.18 6.40 44.94
CA ASP A 336 -0.07 6.07 45.64
C ASP A 336 -0.82 7.38 45.95
N ILE A 337 -2.10 7.46 45.60
CA ILE A 337 -2.83 8.72 45.73
C ILE A 337 -3.02 9.14 47.19
N ALA A 338 -3.14 8.17 48.09
CA ALA A 338 -3.56 8.36 49.48
C ALA A 338 -2.37 8.69 50.38
N SER A 339 -1.28 7.93 50.26
CA SER A 339 -0.05 8.15 51.03
C SER A 339 0.87 9.17 50.38
N ARG A 340 0.70 9.46 49.07
CA ARG A 340 1.63 10.26 48.24
C ARG A 340 3.05 9.70 48.21
N THR A 341 3.22 8.41 48.50
CA THR A 341 4.52 7.74 48.42
C THR A 341 4.75 7.18 47.02
N ILE A 342 6.01 7.13 46.61
CA ILE A 342 6.41 6.48 45.37
C ILE A 342 6.27 4.96 45.53
N ILE A 343 5.56 4.33 44.61
CA ILE A 343 5.30 2.89 44.60
C ILE A 343 5.99 2.18 43.43
N GLY A 344 6.40 2.93 42.41
CA GLY A 344 7.06 2.38 41.25
C GLY A 344 7.47 3.46 40.26
N PHE A 345 7.97 3.01 39.11
CA PHE A 345 8.41 3.87 38.02
C PHE A 345 7.99 3.28 36.68
N GLU A 346 7.62 4.13 35.73
CA GLU A 346 7.48 3.74 34.33
C GLU A 346 8.80 4.01 33.61
N ALA A 347 9.32 3.00 32.91
CA ALA A 347 10.52 3.12 32.11
C ALA A 347 10.19 3.65 30.71
N LEU A 348 10.64 4.88 30.44
CA LEU A 348 10.39 5.59 29.21
C LEU A 348 11.67 5.67 28.38
N ILE A 349 11.65 5.09 27.18
CA ILE A 349 12.80 5.15 26.27
C ILE A 349 13.00 6.56 25.71
N ARG A 350 14.26 6.94 25.55
CA ARG A 350 14.73 8.13 24.84
C ARG A 350 15.86 7.73 23.91
N TRP A 351 16.00 8.49 22.82
CA TRP A 351 17.08 8.28 21.86
C TRP A 351 17.89 9.54 21.68
N HIS A 352 19.17 9.47 22.01
CA HIS A 352 20.11 10.55 21.78
C HIS A 352 20.58 10.54 20.31
N HIS A 353 19.86 11.24 19.44
CA HIS A 353 20.17 11.29 18.02
C HIS A 353 21.28 12.32 17.71
N PRO A 354 22.35 11.96 16.98
CA PRO A 354 23.50 12.86 16.74
C PRO A 354 23.15 14.20 16.11
N GLN A 355 22.10 14.27 15.29
CA GLN A 355 21.67 15.47 14.57
C GLN A 355 20.41 16.14 15.15
N HIS A 356 19.59 15.40 15.90
CA HIS A 356 18.27 15.85 16.35
C HIS A 356 18.17 15.99 17.87
N GLY A 357 19.24 15.66 18.61
CA GLY A 357 19.22 15.67 20.06
C GLY A 357 18.36 14.54 20.63
N ASP A 358 17.83 14.75 21.83
CA ASP A 358 17.02 13.75 22.52
C ASP A 358 15.64 13.64 21.88
N MET A 359 15.40 12.51 21.24
CA MET A 359 14.14 12.17 20.57
C MET A 359 13.20 11.42 21.51
N LEU A 360 11.91 11.71 21.38
CA LEU A 360 10.82 11.09 22.15
C LEU A 360 10.24 9.87 21.40
N PRO A 361 9.65 8.89 22.11
CA PRO A 361 9.11 7.67 21.51
C PRO A 361 8.19 7.89 20.29
N PRO A 362 7.24 8.85 20.28
CA PRO A 362 6.36 9.05 19.13
C PRO A 362 7.08 9.38 17.82
N GLN A 363 8.33 9.86 17.89
CA GLN A 363 9.12 10.23 16.71
C GLN A 363 9.80 9.04 16.03
N PHE A 364 9.96 7.90 16.71
CA PHE A 364 10.70 6.75 16.15
C PHE A 364 10.07 5.37 16.40
N ILE A 365 9.14 5.22 17.35
CA ILE A 365 8.54 3.92 17.68
C ILE A 365 7.73 3.37 16.49
N ASN A 366 6.93 4.19 15.80
CA ASN A 366 6.18 3.75 14.62
C ASN A 366 7.12 3.16 13.54
N ILE A 367 8.25 3.83 13.30
CA ILE A 367 9.26 3.37 12.34
C ILE A 367 9.90 2.07 12.83
N ALA A 368 10.20 1.97 14.13
CA ALA A 368 10.73 0.75 14.72
C ALA A 368 9.75 -0.45 14.63
N GLU A 369 8.45 -0.21 14.74
CA GLU A 369 7.42 -1.24 14.59
C GLU A 369 7.30 -1.73 13.14
N GLU A 370 7.20 -0.80 12.18
CA GLU A 370 7.09 -1.13 10.75
C GLU A 370 8.31 -1.89 10.22
N THR A 371 9.50 -1.56 10.73
CA THR A 371 10.76 -2.20 10.35
C THR A 371 11.09 -3.46 11.15
N GLY A 372 10.28 -3.78 12.17
CA GLY A 372 10.49 -4.91 13.08
C GLY A 372 11.62 -4.71 14.11
N MET A 373 12.30 -3.55 14.12
CA MET A 373 13.34 -3.22 15.10
C MET A 373 12.82 -3.08 16.53
N ILE A 374 11.52 -2.84 16.70
CA ILE A 374 10.87 -2.71 18.02
C ILE A 374 11.10 -3.93 18.90
N VAL A 375 11.26 -5.13 18.33
CA VAL A 375 11.51 -6.35 19.10
C VAL A 375 12.88 -6.28 19.80
N ALA A 376 13.91 -5.88 19.07
CA ALA A 376 15.27 -5.76 19.61
C ALA A 376 15.39 -4.58 20.58
N ILE A 377 14.77 -3.44 20.26
CA ILE A 377 14.71 -2.28 21.15
C ILE A 377 13.99 -2.64 22.44
N GLY A 378 12.82 -3.29 22.34
CA GLY A 378 12.03 -3.70 23.48
C GLY A 378 12.72 -4.71 24.39
N GLU A 379 13.48 -5.66 23.81
CA GLU A 379 14.35 -6.54 24.61
C GLU A 379 15.40 -5.75 25.41
N TRP A 380 16.06 -4.79 24.76
CA TRP A 380 17.04 -3.92 25.42
C TRP A 380 16.39 -3.09 26.55
N VAL A 381 15.21 -2.51 26.30
CA VAL A 381 14.44 -1.75 27.31
C VAL A 381 14.11 -2.65 28.51
N LEU A 382 13.55 -3.84 28.28
CA LEU A 382 13.18 -4.78 29.33
C LEU A 382 14.38 -5.15 30.21
N ARG A 383 15.50 -5.53 29.60
CA ARG A 383 16.72 -5.92 30.33
C ARG A 383 17.28 -4.75 31.15
N THR A 384 17.29 -3.56 30.57
CA THR A 384 17.82 -2.35 31.21
C THR A 384 16.94 -1.92 32.38
N ALA A 385 15.61 -1.88 32.18
CA ALA A 385 14.64 -1.55 33.22
C ALA A 385 14.69 -2.55 34.39
N CYS A 386 14.76 -3.86 34.11
CA CYS A 386 14.84 -4.87 35.17
C CYS A 386 16.14 -4.75 35.98
N ARG A 387 17.27 -4.51 35.31
CA ARG A 387 18.57 -4.29 35.97
C ARG A 387 18.55 -3.04 36.84
N GLN A 388 17.97 -1.95 36.33
CA GLN A 388 17.85 -0.71 37.08
C GLN A 388 16.97 -0.88 38.33
N ALA A 389 15.83 -1.55 38.20
CA ALA A 389 14.93 -1.83 39.32
C ALA A 389 15.64 -2.69 40.40
N ARG A 390 16.40 -3.70 40.00
CA ARG A 390 17.21 -4.49 40.94
C ARG A 390 18.23 -3.63 41.67
N GLN A 391 18.88 -2.69 40.99
CA GLN A 391 19.84 -1.78 41.60
C GLN A 391 19.17 -0.93 42.70
N TRP A 392 17.95 -0.44 42.48
CA TRP A 392 17.20 0.30 43.50
C TRP A 392 16.79 -0.57 44.70
N HIS A 393 16.41 -1.83 44.46
CA HIS A 393 16.11 -2.77 45.55
C HIS A 393 17.35 -3.04 46.41
N ASN A 394 18.51 -3.27 45.77
CA ASN A 394 19.79 -3.43 46.48
C ASN A 394 20.17 -2.17 47.29
N GLY A 395 19.72 -0.99 46.86
CA GLY A 395 19.86 0.29 47.57
C GLY A 395 18.91 0.48 48.76
N GLY A 396 18.10 -0.53 49.11
CA GLY A 396 17.17 -0.51 50.26
C GLY A 396 15.73 -0.16 49.91
N SER A 397 15.41 0.09 48.64
CA SER A 397 14.05 0.44 48.19
C SER A 397 13.29 -0.81 47.72
N ASN A 398 13.15 -1.78 48.61
CA ASN A 398 12.49 -3.05 48.32
C ASN A 398 11.01 -2.86 48.00
N GLY A 399 10.52 -3.52 46.95
CA GLY A 399 9.10 -3.54 46.58
C GLY A 399 8.69 -2.52 45.52
N LEU A 400 9.59 -1.64 45.07
CA LEU A 400 9.30 -0.73 43.95
C LEU A 400 9.04 -1.51 42.67
N ARG A 401 7.93 -1.17 42.00
CA ARG A 401 7.55 -1.74 40.71
C ARG A 401 8.22 -0.97 39.55
N ILE A 402 8.53 -1.67 38.47
CA ILE A 402 8.99 -1.08 37.21
C ILE A 402 8.02 -1.47 36.10
N SER A 403 7.45 -0.47 35.44
CA SER A 403 6.54 -0.65 34.32
C SER A 403 7.27 -0.48 33.00
N VAL A 404 6.99 -1.36 32.04
CA VAL A 404 7.59 -1.33 30.69
C VAL A 404 6.51 -1.50 29.64
N ASN A 405 6.46 -0.57 28.69
CA ASN A 405 5.57 -0.59 27.53
C ASN A 405 5.92 -1.73 26.55
N VAL A 406 4.90 -2.42 26.05
CA VAL A 406 5.03 -3.54 25.12
C VAL A 406 4.16 -3.31 23.89
N SER A 407 4.80 -3.23 22.71
CA SER A 407 4.10 -3.14 21.42
C SER A 407 3.37 -4.43 21.04
N ALA A 408 2.36 -4.31 20.17
CA ALA A 408 1.68 -5.46 19.56
C ALA A 408 2.64 -6.38 18.80
N SER A 409 3.64 -5.81 18.13
CA SER A 409 4.64 -6.56 17.36
C SER A 409 5.54 -7.40 18.25
N GLN A 410 5.90 -6.92 19.44
CA GLN A 410 6.65 -7.71 20.43
C GLN A 410 5.83 -8.87 20.98
N LEU A 411 4.56 -8.64 21.33
CA LEU A 411 3.70 -9.67 21.91
C LEU A 411 3.47 -10.86 20.95
N LYS A 412 3.48 -10.59 19.64
CA LYS A 412 3.36 -11.60 18.57
C LYS A 412 4.62 -12.44 18.38
N HIS A 413 5.77 -11.96 18.86
CA HIS A 413 7.03 -12.65 18.63
C HIS A 413 7.11 -13.91 19.49
N ASP A 414 7.33 -15.07 18.87
CA ASP A 414 7.27 -16.37 19.56
C ASP A 414 8.21 -16.46 20.78
N SER A 415 9.37 -15.78 20.72
CA SER A 415 10.35 -15.75 21.79
C SER A 415 10.13 -14.69 22.87
N PHE A 416 9.06 -13.88 22.79
CA PHE A 416 8.78 -12.85 23.81
C PHE A 416 8.65 -13.45 25.22
N LEU A 417 8.02 -14.63 25.27
CA LEU A 417 8.08 -15.61 26.37
C LEU A 417 9.42 -15.61 27.10
N ASP A 418 10.40 -16.06 26.34
CA ASP A 418 11.73 -16.39 26.82
C ASP A 418 12.57 -15.13 27.09
N ILE A 419 12.33 -14.05 26.34
CA ILE A 419 12.98 -12.75 26.55
C ILE A 419 12.63 -12.21 27.94
N VAL A 420 11.34 -12.17 28.30
CA VAL A 420 10.89 -11.69 29.62
C VAL A 420 11.46 -12.57 30.73
N ALA A 421 11.39 -13.89 30.58
CA ALA A 421 11.93 -14.83 31.56
C ALA A 421 13.45 -14.67 31.74
N SER A 422 14.19 -14.45 30.65
CA SER A 422 15.63 -14.24 30.68
C SER A 422 16.01 -12.91 31.32
N ALA A 423 15.30 -11.82 31.01
CA ALA A 423 15.54 -10.51 31.61
C ALA A 423 15.36 -10.53 33.14
N LEU A 424 14.30 -11.18 33.63
CA LEU A 424 14.06 -11.37 35.07
C LEU A 424 15.16 -12.20 35.72
N LYS A 425 15.54 -13.32 35.08
CA LYS A 425 16.58 -14.22 35.60
C LYS A 425 17.96 -13.57 35.67
N GLU A 426 18.35 -12.80 34.65
CA GLU A 426 19.64 -12.13 34.60
C GLU A 426 19.75 -10.95 35.57
N SER A 427 18.64 -10.25 35.78
CA SER A 427 18.59 -9.13 36.73
C SER A 427 18.34 -9.59 38.17
N ASP A 428 17.94 -10.83 38.40
CA ASP A 428 17.50 -11.33 39.72
C ASP A 428 16.38 -10.46 40.33
N LEU A 429 15.54 -9.87 39.48
CA LEU A 429 14.39 -9.08 39.89
C LEU A 429 13.22 -10.02 40.25
N PRO A 430 12.57 -9.85 41.41
CA PRO A 430 11.34 -10.57 41.71
C PRO A 430 10.28 -10.32 40.62
N PRO A 431 9.69 -11.36 40.01
CA PRO A 431 8.77 -11.19 38.88
C PRO A 431 7.61 -10.24 39.16
N GLY A 432 7.07 -10.23 40.38
CA GLY A 432 5.97 -9.34 40.77
C GLY A 432 6.31 -7.85 40.77
N CYS A 433 7.60 -7.49 40.71
CA CYS A 433 8.05 -6.11 40.60
C CYS A 433 8.15 -5.62 39.14
N LEU A 434 7.99 -6.50 38.14
CA LEU A 434 7.88 -6.10 36.74
C LEU A 434 6.41 -6.03 36.33
N GLU A 435 6.02 -4.89 35.77
CA GLU A 435 4.70 -4.67 35.16
C GLU A 435 4.89 -4.46 33.65
N LEU A 436 4.13 -5.19 32.84
CA LEU A 436 4.11 -5.00 31.38
C LEU A 436 2.83 -4.25 31.01
N GLU A 437 3.00 -3.15 30.29
CA GLU A 437 1.91 -2.27 29.86
C GLU A 437 1.59 -2.53 28.39
N LEU A 438 0.31 -2.69 28.09
CA LEU A 438 -0.20 -3.06 26.77
C LEU A 438 -1.36 -2.13 26.41
N ASN A 439 -1.29 -1.44 25.29
CA ASN A 439 -2.37 -0.55 24.85
C ASN A 439 -3.67 -1.35 24.60
N GLU A 440 -4.81 -0.71 24.83
CA GLU A 440 -6.14 -1.32 24.69
C GLU A 440 -6.35 -1.97 23.29
N SER A 441 -5.97 -1.28 22.21
CA SER A 441 -6.11 -1.78 20.83
C SER A 441 -5.34 -3.08 20.58
N THR A 442 -4.11 -3.18 21.10
CA THR A 442 -3.25 -4.37 21.01
C THR A 442 -3.93 -5.60 21.61
N ILE A 443 -4.68 -5.39 22.70
CA ILE A 443 -5.40 -6.45 23.39
C ILE A 443 -6.67 -6.85 22.61
N ILE A 444 -7.42 -5.87 22.09
CA ILE A 444 -8.72 -6.09 21.43
C ILE A 444 -8.57 -6.69 20.02
N GLU A 445 -7.70 -6.13 19.19
CA GLU A 445 -7.56 -6.53 17.78
C GLU A 445 -7.25 -8.03 17.60
N GLN A 446 -6.71 -8.68 18.64
CA GLN A 446 -6.25 -10.06 18.59
C GLN A 446 -6.66 -10.91 19.81
N GLY A 447 -7.75 -10.51 20.48
CA GLY A 447 -8.09 -10.92 21.85
C GLY A 447 -7.96 -12.41 22.16
N GLU A 448 -8.54 -13.31 21.36
CA GLU A 448 -8.46 -14.76 21.65
C GLU A 448 -7.05 -15.34 21.50
N LYS A 449 -6.23 -14.79 20.59
CA LYS A 449 -4.88 -15.29 20.32
C LYS A 449 -3.87 -14.86 21.39
N ASN A 450 -4.09 -13.72 22.04
CA ASN A 450 -3.17 -13.17 23.04
C ASN A 450 -3.39 -13.77 24.44
N ILE A 451 -4.61 -14.23 24.77
CA ILE A 451 -4.94 -14.80 26.09
C ILE A 451 -3.95 -15.88 26.56
N PRO A 452 -3.54 -16.88 25.72
CA PRO A 452 -2.59 -17.90 26.15
C PRO A 452 -1.23 -17.33 26.55
N ILE A 453 -0.74 -16.31 25.84
CA ILE A 453 0.56 -15.68 26.10
C ILE A 453 0.48 -14.88 27.41
N LEU A 454 -0.56 -14.07 27.58
CA LEU A 454 -0.78 -13.30 28.80
C LEU A 454 -0.91 -14.20 30.04
N LYS A 455 -1.60 -15.33 29.92
CA LYS A 455 -1.67 -16.34 31.00
C LYS A 455 -0.31 -16.96 31.33
N LYS A 456 0.57 -17.17 30.33
CA LYS A 456 1.93 -17.67 30.57
C LYS A 456 2.78 -16.61 31.26
N LEU A 457 2.68 -15.34 30.87
CA LEU A 457 3.35 -14.22 31.55
C LEU A 457 2.91 -14.15 33.02
N LYS A 458 1.60 -14.20 33.29
CA LYS A 458 1.09 -14.23 34.68
C LYS A 458 1.58 -15.42 35.50
N LYS A 459 1.79 -16.58 34.86
CA LYS A 459 2.40 -17.75 35.53
C LYS A 459 3.88 -17.53 35.88
N LEU A 460 4.62 -16.69 35.13
CA LEU A 460 5.96 -16.26 35.53
C LEU A 460 5.93 -15.34 36.76
N GLY A 461 4.78 -14.72 37.04
CA GLY A 461 4.57 -13.87 38.20
C GLY A 461 4.69 -12.37 37.90
N VAL A 462 4.77 -11.95 36.64
CA VAL A 462 4.74 -10.52 36.25
C VAL A 462 3.33 -9.94 36.40
N SER A 463 3.26 -8.63 36.60
CA SER A 463 2.00 -7.87 36.57
C SER A 463 1.69 -7.41 35.15
N LEU A 464 0.41 -7.29 34.82
CA LEU A 464 -0.05 -6.82 33.51
C LEU A 464 -0.99 -5.63 33.67
N ALA A 465 -0.72 -4.55 32.95
CA ALA A 465 -1.56 -3.36 32.91
C ALA A 465 -2.07 -3.11 31.49
N VAL A 466 -3.28 -2.55 31.40
CA VAL A 466 -3.85 -2.03 30.15
C VAL A 466 -3.62 -0.53 30.09
N ASP A 467 -3.02 -0.06 29.00
CA ASP A 467 -2.69 1.34 28.75
C ASP A 467 -3.68 2.00 27.77
N ASP A 468 -3.72 3.34 27.74
CA ASP A 468 -4.59 4.20 26.93
C ASP A 468 -6.11 3.87 27.04
N PHE A 469 -6.56 3.41 28.21
CA PHE A 469 -7.90 2.85 28.35
C PHE A 469 -9.01 3.91 28.19
N GLY A 470 -9.98 3.62 27.32
CA GLY A 470 -11.15 4.47 27.06
C GLY A 470 -11.10 5.23 25.74
N THR A 471 -9.97 5.18 25.01
CA THR A 471 -9.80 5.81 23.70
C THR A 471 -10.35 4.96 22.54
N GLY A 472 -10.63 3.66 22.78
CA GLY A 472 -11.09 2.69 21.78
C GLY A 472 -12.51 2.16 21.98
N TYR A 473 -12.89 1.14 21.19
CA TYR A 473 -14.16 0.43 21.33
C TYR A 473 -14.09 -0.57 22.51
N SER A 474 -14.23 -0.06 23.74
CA SER A 474 -14.16 -0.90 24.94
C SER A 474 -15.30 -1.92 24.97
N SER A 475 -14.98 -3.18 24.69
CA SER A 475 -15.90 -4.28 24.93
C SER A 475 -15.57 -4.89 26.29
N LEU A 476 -16.28 -4.40 27.31
CA LEU A 476 -16.25 -4.84 28.72
C LEU A 476 -16.25 -6.37 28.88
N SER A 477 -16.83 -7.10 27.93
CA SER A 477 -16.82 -8.57 27.94
C SER A 477 -15.42 -9.17 27.89
N TYR A 478 -14.44 -8.49 27.27
CA TYR A 478 -13.09 -9.02 27.14
C TYR A 478 -12.22 -8.81 28.38
N LEU A 479 -12.30 -7.65 29.03
CA LEU A 479 -11.54 -7.34 30.25
C LEU A 479 -11.74 -8.40 31.34
N LYS A 480 -12.97 -8.94 31.46
CA LYS A 480 -13.30 -10.01 32.40
C LYS A 480 -12.49 -11.31 32.17
N HIS A 481 -12.04 -11.56 30.95
CA HIS A 481 -11.35 -12.80 30.57
C HIS A 481 -9.82 -12.64 30.53
N PHE A 482 -9.32 -11.40 30.49
CA PHE A 482 -7.90 -11.12 30.49
C PHE A 482 -7.31 -11.16 31.90
N PRO A 483 -6.13 -11.75 32.08
CA PRO A 483 -5.51 -11.87 33.40
C PRO A 483 -4.72 -10.60 33.73
N ILE A 484 -5.39 -9.45 33.71
CA ILE A 484 -4.83 -8.12 33.99
C ILE A 484 -4.95 -7.77 35.47
N ASP A 485 -4.09 -6.89 35.95
CA ASP A 485 -4.07 -6.40 37.34
C ASP A 485 -4.48 -4.94 37.45
N ARG A 486 -4.24 -4.17 36.37
CA ARG A 486 -4.32 -2.71 36.39
C ARG A 486 -4.85 -2.14 35.09
N VAL A 487 -5.50 -0.98 35.20
CA VAL A 487 -5.97 -0.18 34.07
C VAL A 487 -5.43 1.24 34.24
N LYS A 488 -4.80 1.78 33.19
CA LYS A 488 -4.31 3.16 33.14
C LYS A 488 -5.33 4.00 32.36
N ILE A 489 -5.84 5.06 33.00
CA ILE A 489 -6.74 6.03 32.38
C ILE A 489 -5.89 6.96 31.53
N ASP A 490 -6.21 7.01 30.23
CA ASP A 490 -5.51 7.88 29.29
C ASP A 490 -5.55 9.36 29.73
N GLY A 491 -4.40 10.03 29.62
CA GLY A 491 -4.23 11.41 30.05
C GLY A 491 -5.11 12.43 29.32
N THR A 492 -5.74 12.09 28.18
CA THR A 492 -6.75 12.93 27.51
C THR A 492 -8.02 13.08 28.34
N PHE A 493 -8.46 12.03 29.04
CA PHE A 493 -9.60 12.10 29.95
C PHE A 493 -9.25 12.83 31.25
N VAL A 494 -7.97 12.84 31.64
CA VAL A 494 -7.50 13.47 32.89
C VAL A 494 -7.22 14.96 32.71
N ARG A 495 -6.66 15.38 31.57
CA ARG A 495 -6.27 16.78 31.32
C ARG A 495 -7.45 17.75 31.45
N ASP A 496 -8.61 17.40 30.90
CA ASP A 496 -9.79 18.26 30.86
C ASP A 496 -10.85 17.90 31.93
N ILE A 497 -10.44 17.33 33.07
CA ILE A 497 -11.38 17.04 34.18
C ILE A 497 -11.98 18.33 34.71
N THR A 498 -13.26 18.50 34.44
CA THR A 498 -14.12 19.54 35.04
C THR A 498 -15.22 18.85 35.84
N PRO A 499 -15.48 19.27 37.10
CA PRO A 499 -16.56 18.69 37.88
C PRO A 499 -17.91 18.78 37.15
N GLY A 500 -18.54 17.63 36.88
CA GLY A 500 -19.80 17.54 36.13
C GLY A 500 -19.67 17.57 34.60
N GLY A 501 -18.45 17.55 34.05
CA GLY A 501 -18.21 17.40 32.61
C GLY A 501 -18.11 15.94 32.17
N ASP A 502 -18.18 15.69 30.86
CA ASP A 502 -18.19 14.34 30.27
C ASP A 502 -16.94 13.53 30.65
N ASN A 503 -15.75 14.14 30.63
CA ASN A 503 -14.49 13.48 30.99
C ASN A 503 -14.44 13.03 32.46
N ALA A 504 -15.05 13.80 33.37
CA ALA A 504 -15.14 13.41 34.78
C ALA A 504 -16.06 12.18 34.95
N ALA A 505 -17.19 12.15 34.25
CA ALA A 505 -18.10 11.01 34.27
C ALA A 505 -17.44 9.74 33.68
N ILE A 506 -16.67 9.88 32.60
CA ILE A 506 -15.92 8.78 32.00
C ILE A 506 -14.86 8.25 32.98
N ALA A 507 -14.06 9.13 33.58
CA ALA A 507 -13.04 8.73 34.56
C ALA A 507 -13.65 8.02 35.77
N GLU A 508 -14.75 8.53 36.34
CA GLU A 508 -15.48 7.88 37.44
C GLU A 508 -16.02 6.50 37.04
N ALA A 509 -16.57 6.38 35.82
CA ALA A 509 -17.07 5.11 35.30
C ALA A 509 -15.95 4.07 35.13
N ILE A 510 -14.78 4.50 34.61
CA ILE A 510 -13.59 3.63 34.48
C ILE A 510 -13.12 3.17 35.85
N ILE A 511 -13.00 4.09 36.83
CA ILE A 511 -12.58 3.75 38.20
C ILE A 511 -13.54 2.73 38.83
N PHE A 512 -14.84 3.01 38.78
CA PHE A 512 -15.86 2.12 39.33
C PHE A 512 -15.86 0.73 38.67
N MET A 513 -15.71 0.68 37.35
CA MET A 513 -15.64 -0.57 36.59
C MET A 513 -14.41 -1.38 36.99
N ALA A 514 -13.23 -0.77 37.01
CA ALA A 514 -11.98 -1.43 37.35
C ALA A 514 -12.05 -2.04 38.77
N HIS A 515 -12.52 -1.28 39.75
CA HIS A 515 -12.73 -1.78 41.12
C HIS A 515 -13.75 -2.91 41.20
N SER A 516 -14.83 -2.85 40.41
CA SER A 516 -15.82 -3.94 40.32
C SER A 516 -15.21 -5.23 39.78
N LEU A 517 -14.17 -5.12 38.94
CA LEU A 517 -13.38 -6.23 38.42
C LEU A 517 -12.17 -6.59 39.31
N LYS A 518 -11.99 -5.90 40.45
CA LYS A 518 -10.85 -6.03 41.37
C LYS A 518 -9.50 -5.68 40.73
N LEU A 519 -9.52 -4.72 39.81
CA LEU A 519 -8.34 -4.14 39.17
C LEU A 519 -7.99 -2.83 39.85
N ASN A 520 -6.70 -2.52 39.93
CA ASN A 520 -6.24 -1.21 40.36
C ASN A 520 -6.27 -0.20 39.20
N VAL A 521 -6.33 1.08 39.52
CA VAL A 521 -6.46 2.16 38.54
C VAL A 521 -5.31 3.15 38.68
N VAL A 522 -4.66 3.44 37.56
CA VAL A 522 -3.66 4.51 37.43
C VAL A 522 -4.27 5.64 36.63
N ALA A 523 -4.19 6.87 37.12
CA ALA A 523 -4.54 8.04 36.33
C ALA A 523 -3.28 8.73 35.80
N GLU A 524 -3.21 8.87 34.48
CA GLU A 524 -2.07 9.50 33.80
C GLU A 524 -2.30 10.99 33.50
N GLY A 525 -1.23 11.72 33.23
CA GLY A 525 -1.34 13.12 32.80
C GLY A 525 -1.88 14.06 33.87
N VAL A 526 -1.66 13.76 35.16
CA VAL A 526 -2.03 14.67 36.25
C VAL A 526 -1.06 15.85 36.29
N GLU A 527 -1.54 17.03 35.94
CA GLU A 527 -0.76 18.27 35.80
C GLU A 527 -1.17 19.34 36.83
N GLN A 528 -2.35 19.22 37.44
CA GLN A 528 -2.90 20.22 38.36
C GLN A 528 -3.48 19.62 39.65
N GLU A 529 -3.45 20.40 40.73
CA GLU A 529 -4.02 20.02 42.03
C GLU A 529 -5.52 19.70 41.99
N LYS A 530 -6.26 20.35 41.08
CA LYS A 530 -7.70 20.09 40.88
C LYS A 530 -7.96 18.67 40.38
N GLN A 531 -7.14 18.20 39.43
CA GLN A 531 -7.22 16.85 38.88
C GLN A 531 -6.88 15.82 39.97
N TYR A 532 -5.80 16.05 40.74
CA TYR A 532 -5.45 15.24 41.90
C TYR A 532 -6.61 15.14 42.90
N SER A 533 -7.22 16.27 43.25
CA SER A 533 -8.31 16.32 44.22
C SER A 533 -9.54 15.53 43.74
N PHE A 534 -9.87 15.64 42.46
CA PHE A 534 -10.95 14.87 41.84
C PHE A 534 -10.67 13.37 41.87
N LEU A 535 -9.48 12.95 41.45
CA LEU A 535 -9.08 11.54 41.42
C LEU A 535 -9.04 10.93 42.83
N HIS A 536 -8.57 11.68 43.82
CA HIS A 536 -8.55 11.27 45.21
C HIS A 536 -9.98 11.08 45.75
N ASN A 537 -10.89 12.01 45.46
CA ASN A 537 -12.29 11.91 45.87
C ASN A 537 -13.03 10.75 45.18
N SER A 538 -12.64 10.48 43.93
CA SER A 538 -13.14 9.35 43.14
C SER A 538 -12.53 8.01 43.55
N LYS A 539 -11.60 8.01 44.52
CA LYS A 539 -10.88 6.84 45.04
C LYS A 539 -10.01 6.13 44.00
N CYS A 540 -9.43 6.86 43.05
CA CYS A 540 -8.37 6.32 42.19
C CYS A 540 -7.25 5.71 43.07
N ASP A 541 -6.52 4.69 42.60
CA ASP A 541 -5.50 4.03 43.43
C ASP A 541 -4.14 4.72 43.29
N GLU A 542 -3.74 4.96 42.04
CA GLU A 542 -2.40 5.41 41.68
C GLU A 542 -2.48 6.57 40.70
N LEU A 543 -1.42 7.38 40.64
CA LEU A 543 -1.33 8.50 39.71
C LEU A 543 0.08 8.72 39.17
N GLN A 544 0.11 9.31 37.98
CA GLN A 544 1.31 9.68 37.26
C GLN A 544 1.08 11.00 36.52
N GLY A 545 2.06 11.90 36.59
CA GLY A 545 1.99 13.17 35.86
C GLY A 545 2.93 14.25 36.38
N PHE A 546 3.04 15.32 35.61
CA PHE A 546 4.00 16.41 35.83
C PHE A 546 3.69 17.26 37.07
N PHE A 547 2.47 17.20 37.59
CA PHE A 547 2.11 17.81 38.87
C PHE A 547 3.01 17.30 40.00
N MET A 548 3.31 16.00 40.00
CA MET A 548 4.15 15.38 41.02
C MET A 548 5.62 15.41 40.62
N CYS A 549 5.93 14.85 39.46
CA CYS A 549 7.31 14.71 39.02
C CYS A 549 7.40 14.48 37.51
N HIS A 550 8.37 15.13 36.88
CA HIS A 550 8.73 14.85 35.49
C HIS A 550 9.56 13.57 35.40
N PRO A 551 9.67 12.94 34.22
CA PRO A 551 10.60 11.81 34.03
C PRO A 551 12.04 12.22 34.33
N LEU A 552 12.75 11.37 35.07
CA LEU A 552 14.10 11.64 35.56
C LEU A 552 15.11 10.62 35.05
N LEU A 553 16.39 11.01 35.05
CA LEU A 553 17.49 10.08 34.83
C LEU A 553 17.66 9.15 36.05
N PRO A 554 18.20 7.93 35.86
CA PRO A 554 18.36 6.96 36.94
C PRO A 554 19.19 7.47 38.14
N GLU A 555 20.12 8.41 37.91
CA GLU A 555 20.94 9.04 38.95
C GLU A 555 20.15 9.97 39.89
N ASP A 556 19.08 10.60 39.40
CA ASP A 556 18.25 11.53 40.17
C ASP A 556 17.17 10.83 41.02
N ILE A 557 16.96 9.53 40.79
CA ILE A 557 15.91 8.76 41.48
C ILE A 557 16.22 8.49 42.94
N ILE A 558 17.48 8.16 43.28
CA ILE A 558 17.84 7.84 44.66
C ILE A 558 17.64 9.05 45.59
N PRO A 559 18.04 10.28 45.23
CA PRO A 559 17.68 11.48 45.97
C PRO A 559 16.16 11.67 46.12
N LEU A 560 15.39 11.46 45.05
CA LEU A 560 13.93 11.61 45.07
C LEU A 560 13.28 10.63 46.06
N LEU A 561 13.67 9.36 46.02
CA LEU A 561 13.15 8.33 46.93
C LEU A 561 13.38 8.71 48.38
N ARG A 562 14.54 9.30 48.72
CA ARG A 562 14.80 9.76 50.10
C ARG A 562 13.80 10.83 50.53
N THR A 563 13.53 11.82 49.70
CA THR A 563 12.61 12.94 50.00
C THR A 563 11.18 12.47 50.27
N TYR A 564 10.67 11.53 49.46
CA TYR A 564 9.29 11.04 49.60
C TYR A 564 9.15 9.91 50.62
N THR A 565 10.25 9.31 51.08
CA THR A 565 10.24 8.36 52.20
C THR A 565 10.25 9.09 53.55
N THR A 566 10.94 10.23 53.69
CA THR A 566 11.03 11.00 54.96
C THR A 566 9.78 11.80 55.31
N LEU A 567 8.80 11.97 54.41
CA LEU A 567 7.53 12.66 54.69
C LEU A 567 6.53 11.82 55.53
N THR A 568 6.94 10.66 56.03
CA THR A 568 6.12 9.75 56.87
C THR A 568 6.56 9.70 58.35
N HIS A 569 7.13 10.78 58.88
CA HIS A 569 7.31 10.96 60.32
C HIS A 569 6.64 12.21 60.88
#